data_AF-A0A8J7MQZ7-F1
#
_entry.id   AF-A0A8J7MQZ7-F1
#
_cell.length_a   1.000
_cell.length_b   1.000
_cell.length_c   1.000
_cell.angle_alpha   90.00
_cell.angle_beta   90.00
_cell.angle_gamma   90.00
#
_symmetry.space_group_name_H-M   'P 1'
#
loop_
_entity.id
_entity.type
_entity.pdbx_description
1 polymer ?
#
loop_
_entity_poly.entity_id
_entity_poly.type
_entity_poly.pdbx_seq_one_letter_code
_entity_poly.pdbx_strand_id
1 'polypeptide(L)'
;MRAPFAMILLAALAGCGGKDDPAATASPAAGGFDIKVDGVAYSAELMPTATGSSLKVTRPGQPMTYDEGALAKQVGGQFCSGRGKRLAPWSLGQFQGDGWVFDGGCA
;
A
#
# COMPACT_ATOMS: atom_id res chain seq x y z
N MET A 1 27.07 -51.84 -37.67
CA MET A 1 27.25 -50.78 -36.67
C MET A 1 26.20 -49.70 -36.94
N ARG A 2 25.42 -49.32 -35.90
CA ARG A 2 24.45 -48.19 -35.84
C ARG A 2 25.24 -46.85 -35.95
N ALA A 3 24.75 -45.67 -36.34
CA ALA A 3 23.42 -45.06 -36.31
C ALA A 3 23.34 -43.87 -37.31
N PRO A 4 22.14 -43.39 -37.70
CA PRO A 4 21.96 -42.23 -38.57
C PRO A 4 21.94 -40.87 -37.83
N PHE A 5 22.36 -39.86 -38.59
CA PHE A 5 22.13 -38.41 -38.49
C PHE A 5 21.08 -37.95 -37.45
N ALA A 6 21.53 -37.18 -36.45
CA ALA A 6 20.67 -36.41 -35.56
C ALA A 6 20.56 -34.94 -36.04
N MET A 7 19.31 -34.51 -36.16
CA MET A 7 18.81 -33.28 -36.75
C MET A 7 18.94 -32.10 -35.77
N ILE A 8 19.63 -31.04 -36.23
CA ILE A 8 19.28 -29.60 -36.23
C ILE A 8 18.41 -29.04 -35.07
N LEU A 9 19.07 -28.18 -34.28
CA LEU A 9 18.70 -26.84 -33.78
C LEU A 9 17.24 -26.35 -33.82
N LEU A 10 16.75 -25.84 -32.69
CA LEU A 10 15.97 -24.60 -32.41
C LEU A 10 15.41 -24.73 -30.97
N ALA A 11 15.22 -23.73 -30.12
CA ALA A 11 15.37 -22.29 -30.14
C ALA A 11 15.47 -21.81 -28.68
N ALA A 12 16.22 -20.73 -28.46
CA ALA A 12 16.36 -20.05 -27.17
C ALA A 12 15.04 -19.39 -26.73
N LEU A 13 14.66 -19.59 -25.46
CA LEU A 13 13.83 -18.67 -24.67
C LEU A 13 14.16 -18.86 -23.19
N ALA A 14 15.12 -18.10 -22.70
CA ALA A 14 15.27 -17.84 -21.27
C ALA A 14 15.66 -16.36 -21.10
N GLY A 15 14.74 -15.49 -21.51
CA GLY A 15 14.75 -14.09 -21.12
C GLY A 15 13.93 -13.94 -19.84
N CYS A 16 14.60 -13.65 -18.73
CA CYS A 16 14.03 -12.90 -17.62
C CYS A 16 15.15 -12.04 -17.05
N GLY A 17 15.25 -10.81 -17.54
CA GLY A 17 16.03 -9.76 -16.93
C GLY A 17 15.16 -9.00 -15.91
N GLY A 18 15.79 -8.56 -14.82
CA GLY A 18 15.18 -7.75 -13.76
C GLY A 18 15.66 -8.25 -12.40
N LYS A 19 16.87 -7.86 -12.00
CA LYS A 19 17.17 -6.75 -11.06
C LYS A 19 16.87 -7.14 -9.61
N ASP A 20 17.95 -7.14 -8.84
CA ASP A 20 17.99 -7.25 -7.39
C ASP A 20 16.94 -6.36 -6.71
N ASP A 21 15.94 -6.97 -6.09
CA ASP A 21 15.20 -6.32 -5.01
C ASP A 21 16.01 -6.53 -3.72
N PRO A 22 16.57 -5.48 -3.10
CA PRO A 22 17.07 -5.61 -1.74
C PRO A 22 15.88 -6.02 -0.86
N ALA A 23 16.13 -7.07 -0.07
CA ALA A 23 15.23 -7.60 0.92
C ALA A 23 14.35 -6.50 1.52
N ALA A 24 13.04 -6.60 1.26
CA ALA A 24 12.04 -5.88 2.01
C ALA A 24 12.23 -6.27 3.48
N THR A 25 12.92 -5.43 4.24
CA THR A 25 12.84 -5.44 5.69
C THR A 25 11.44 -4.94 6.04
N ALA A 26 10.45 -5.81 5.87
CA ALA A 26 9.12 -5.61 6.41
C ALA A 26 9.27 -5.60 7.93
N SER A 27 9.33 -4.40 8.50
CA SER A 27 9.21 -4.23 9.94
C SER A 27 7.77 -4.58 10.33
N PRO A 28 7.53 -5.62 11.16
CA PRO A 28 6.20 -5.93 11.63
C PRO A 28 5.94 -5.05 12.86
N ALA A 29 5.29 -3.91 12.66
CA ALA A 29 4.80 -3.10 13.78
C ALA A 29 3.37 -2.66 13.51
N ALA A 30 2.44 -3.34 14.17
CA ALA A 30 1.08 -2.92 14.49
C ALA A 30 0.24 -2.29 13.35
N GLY A 31 -0.60 -3.11 12.72
CA GLY A 31 -1.97 -2.69 12.36
C GLY A 31 -2.18 -1.81 11.13
N GLY A 32 -1.16 -1.57 10.30
CA GLY A 32 -1.33 -0.97 8.97
C GLY A 32 -1.89 -1.98 7.96
N PHE A 33 -2.93 -1.63 7.21
CA PHE A 33 -3.33 -2.38 6.01
C PHE A 33 -2.81 -1.66 4.77
N ASP A 34 -2.17 -2.42 3.86
CA ASP A 34 -1.76 -1.90 2.56
C ASP A 34 -2.99 -1.73 1.66
N ILE A 35 -3.38 -0.48 1.43
CA ILE A 35 -4.46 -0.11 0.52
C ILE A 35 -3.85 0.30 -0.81
N LYS A 36 -4.32 -0.29 -1.91
CA LYS A 36 -3.88 0.07 -3.27
C LYS A 36 -4.86 1.04 -3.91
N VAL A 37 -4.38 2.22 -4.28
CA VAL A 37 -5.11 3.19 -5.10
C VAL A 37 -4.28 3.48 -6.34
N ASP A 38 -4.84 3.24 -7.52
CA ASP A 38 -4.20 3.44 -8.82
C ASP A 38 -2.82 2.76 -8.94
N GLY A 39 -2.68 1.57 -8.35
CA GLY A 39 -1.44 0.80 -8.35
C GLY A 39 -0.40 1.25 -7.32
N VAL A 40 -0.63 2.35 -6.61
CA VAL A 40 0.24 2.84 -5.53
C VAL A 40 -0.24 2.28 -4.19
N ALA A 41 0.70 1.80 -3.37
CA ALA A 41 0.42 1.28 -2.04
C ALA A 41 0.46 2.40 -0.99
N TYR A 42 -0.52 2.37 -0.09
CA TYR A 42 -0.64 3.28 1.04
C TYR A 42 -0.82 2.48 2.32
N SER A 43 -0.30 2.99 3.43
CA SER A 43 -0.56 2.44 4.75
C SER A 43 -1.66 3.25 5.43
N ALA A 44 -2.63 2.56 6.03
CA ALA A 44 -3.63 3.17 6.88
C ALA A 44 -3.70 2.43 8.23
N GLU A 45 -3.60 3.19 9.32
CA GLU A 45 -3.48 2.66 10.68
C GLU A 45 -4.45 3.36 11.63
N LEU A 46 -5.24 2.58 12.37
CA LEU A 46 -6.10 3.10 13.43
C LEU A 46 -5.29 3.27 14.72
N MET A 47 -5.24 4.49 15.23
CA MET A 47 -4.59 4.84 16.48
C MET A 47 -5.65 5.15 17.54
N PRO A 48 -5.54 4.61 18.76
CA PRO A 48 -6.39 5.01 19.86
C PRO A 48 -6.06 6.44 20.29
N THR A 49 -7.07 7.22 20.68
CA THR A 49 -6.92 8.56 21.27
C THR A 49 -7.66 8.62 22.60
N ALA A 50 -7.43 9.69 23.38
CA ALA A 50 -8.10 9.88 24.68
C ALA A 50 -9.63 9.94 24.58
N THR A 51 -10.17 10.33 23.41
CA THR A 51 -11.60 10.55 23.19
C THR A 51 -12.19 9.62 22.13
N GLY A 52 -11.42 8.66 21.61
CA GLY A 52 -11.88 7.74 20.58
C GLY A 52 -10.74 7.14 19.77
N SER A 53 -10.80 7.32 18.46
CA SER A 53 -9.81 6.78 17.52
C SER A 53 -9.50 7.81 16.45
N SER A 54 -8.28 7.77 15.93
CA SER A 54 -7.89 8.48 14.72
C SER A 54 -7.35 7.49 13.70
N LEU A 55 -7.37 7.87 12.44
CA LEU A 55 -6.82 7.08 11.34
C LEU A 55 -5.66 7.86 10.73
N LYS A 56 -4.44 7.31 10.78
CA LYS A 56 -3.28 7.85 10.05
C LYS A 56 -3.19 7.17 8.69
N VAL A 57 -2.97 7.96 7.65
CA VAL A 57 -2.73 7.52 6.27
C VAL A 57 -1.36 8.03 5.82
N THR A 58 -0.52 7.13 5.35
CA THR A 58 0.83 7.43 4.82
C THR A 58 1.09 6.67 3.53
N ARG A 59 2.16 7.04 2.83
CA ARG A 59 2.67 6.31 1.67
C ARG A 59 4.10 5.81 1.94
N PRO A 60 4.34 4.50 1.93
CA PRO A 60 5.69 3.95 2.12
C PRO A 60 6.66 4.46 1.05
N GLY A 61 7.87 4.85 1.47
CA GLY A 61 8.95 5.26 0.56
C GLY A 61 8.83 6.66 -0.05
N GLN A 62 7.65 7.29 0.03
CA GLN A 62 7.43 8.67 -0.44
C GLN A 62 6.40 9.35 0.46
N PRO A 63 6.78 10.37 1.26
CA PRO A 63 5.83 11.11 2.09
C PRO A 63 4.66 11.65 1.26
N MET A 64 3.47 11.65 1.86
CA MET A 64 2.34 12.33 1.24
C MET A 64 2.55 13.85 1.31
N THR A 65 1.90 14.58 0.40
CA THR A 65 1.94 16.05 0.36
C THR A 65 0.63 16.67 0.83
N TYR A 66 0.67 17.98 1.08
CA TYR A 66 -0.47 18.76 1.59
C TYR A 66 -1.64 18.87 0.59
N ASP A 67 -1.39 18.70 -0.71
CA ASP A 67 -2.43 18.68 -1.74
C ASP A 67 -3.13 17.33 -1.88
N GLU A 68 -2.59 16.26 -1.27
CA GLU A 68 -3.09 14.89 -1.41
C GLU A 68 -4.21 14.53 -0.40
N GLY A 69 -4.86 15.51 0.20
CA GLY A 69 -5.90 15.27 1.23
C GLY A 69 -7.11 14.49 0.72
N ALA A 70 -7.53 14.75 -0.52
CA ALA A 70 -8.63 14.00 -1.14
C ALA A 70 -8.27 12.52 -1.34
N LEU A 71 -7.05 12.25 -1.81
CA LEU A 71 -6.50 10.91 -1.96
C LEU A 71 -6.38 10.20 -0.62
N ALA A 72 -5.87 10.88 0.41
CA ALA A 72 -5.79 10.32 1.76
C ALA A 72 -7.18 9.94 2.31
N LYS A 73 -8.20 10.77 2.04
CA LYS A 73 -9.58 10.50 2.44
C LYS A 73 -10.15 9.28 1.70
N GLN A 74 -9.83 9.11 0.42
CA GLN A 74 -10.20 7.93 -0.35
C GLN A 74 -9.55 6.66 0.24
N VAL A 75 -8.25 6.69 0.50
CA VAL A 75 -7.52 5.58 1.13
C VAL A 75 -8.15 5.20 2.47
N GLY A 76 -8.40 6.20 3.34
CA GLY A 76 -9.05 5.97 4.63
C GLY A 76 -10.47 5.43 4.51
N GLY A 77 -11.22 5.88 3.49
CA GLY A 77 -12.54 5.35 3.15
C GLY A 77 -12.50 3.87 2.77
N GLN A 78 -11.56 3.46 1.92
CA GLN A 78 -11.38 2.06 1.54
C GLN A 78 -10.95 1.21 2.74
N PHE A 79 -10.02 1.70 3.54
CA PHE A 79 -9.58 1.04 4.77
C PHE A 79 -10.76 0.76 5.71
N CYS A 80 -11.59 1.77 6.01
CA CYS A 80 -12.73 1.59 6.90
C CYS A 80 -13.81 0.68 6.27
N SER A 81 -14.01 0.77 4.96
CA SER A 81 -14.96 -0.09 4.23
C SER A 81 -14.55 -1.57 4.30
N GLY A 82 -13.26 -1.88 4.20
CA GLY A 82 -12.73 -3.23 4.40
C GLY A 82 -13.01 -3.81 5.79
N ARG A 83 -13.31 -2.95 6.77
CA ARG A 83 -13.70 -3.30 8.14
C ARG A 83 -15.22 -3.27 8.36
N GLY A 84 -16.02 -3.12 7.30
CA GLY A 84 -17.48 -3.01 7.38
C GLY A 84 -17.97 -1.69 7.99
N LYS A 85 -17.11 -0.66 8.02
CA LYS A 85 -17.39 0.66 8.60
C LYS A 85 -17.23 1.75 7.55
N ARG A 86 -17.52 3.00 7.90
CA ARG A 86 -17.21 4.17 7.06
C ARG A 86 -16.15 5.02 7.74
N LEU A 87 -15.35 5.74 6.95
CA LEU A 87 -14.55 6.81 7.51
C LEU A 87 -15.50 7.84 8.15
N ALA A 88 -15.20 8.29 9.36
CA ALA A 88 -16.02 9.25 10.09
C ALA A 88 -16.33 10.47 9.20
N PRO A 89 -17.62 10.73 8.88
CA PRO A 89 -17.98 11.71 7.85
C PRO A 89 -17.67 13.16 8.26
N TRP A 90 -17.61 13.43 9.56
CA TRP A 90 -17.20 14.72 10.12
C TRP A 90 -15.68 14.93 10.11
N SER A 91 -14.88 13.92 9.74
CA SER A 91 -13.43 14.02 9.69
C SER A 91 -12.98 14.79 8.45
N LEU A 92 -12.34 15.94 8.68
CA LEU A 92 -11.76 16.78 7.61
C LEU A 92 -10.37 16.30 7.19
N GLY A 93 -9.64 15.61 8.06
CA GLY A 93 -8.24 15.25 7.85
C GLY A 93 -7.29 16.42 8.14
N GLN A 94 -6.20 16.13 8.83
CA GLN A 94 -5.12 17.08 9.09
C GLN A 94 -3.81 16.53 8.52
N PHE A 95 -3.10 17.35 7.76
CA PHE A 95 -1.77 17.00 7.29
C PHE A 95 -0.76 17.11 8.44
N GLN A 96 0.05 16.07 8.64
CA GLN A 96 1.06 15.98 9.71
C GLN A 96 2.44 15.63 9.16
N GLY A 97 2.92 16.41 8.18
CA GLY A 97 4.29 16.35 7.67
C GLY A 97 4.57 15.18 6.72
N ASP A 98 4.26 13.95 7.13
CA ASP A 98 4.51 12.73 6.34
C ASP A 98 3.24 12.03 5.84
N GLY A 99 2.07 12.52 6.28
CA GLY A 99 0.80 11.87 6.06
C GLY A 99 -0.39 12.68 6.54
N TRP A 100 -1.54 12.03 6.52
CA TRP A 100 -2.83 12.60 6.87
C TRP A 100 -3.43 11.88 8.06
N VAL A 101 -4.00 12.62 9.00
CA VAL A 101 -4.64 12.09 10.20
C VAL A 101 -6.10 12.49 10.21
N PHE A 102 -6.99 11.52 10.32
CA PHE A 102 -8.44 11.69 10.35
C PHE A 102 -8.98 11.36 11.74
N ASP A 103 -9.44 12.37 12.47
CA ASP A 103 -10.11 12.18 13.76
C ASP A 103 -11.42 11.40 13.59
N GLY A 104 -11.75 10.57 14.57
CA GLY A 104 -12.93 9.69 14.56
C GLY A 104 -12.69 8.33 13.90
N GLY A 105 -11.65 8.19 13.07
CA GLY A 105 -11.28 6.91 12.45
C GLY A 105 -12.44 6.28 11.66
N CYS A 106 -12.72 5.00 11.95
CA CYS A 106 -13.82 4.26 11.32
C CYS A 106 -15.06 4.20 12.23
N ALA A 107 -16.21 4.65 11.72
CA ALA A 107 -17.51 4.70 12.39
C ALA A 107 -18.54 3.74 11.78
#